data_AF-A0A109KJV9-F1
#
_entry.id   AF-A0A109KJV9-F1
#
_cell.length_a   1.000
_cell.length_b   1.000
_cell.length_c   1.000
_cell.angle_alpha   90.00
_cell.angle_beta   90.00
_cell.angle_gamma   90.00
#
_symmetry.space_group_name_H-M   'P 1'
#
loop_
_entity.id
_entity.type
_entity.pdbx_description
1 polymer ?
#
loop_
_entity_poly.entity_id
_entity_poly.type
_entity_poly.pdbx_seq_one_letter_code
_entity_poly.pdbx_strand_id
1 'polypeptide(L)'
;MEDVDSGAGISKALGRPAWLQDPLYESPRYYFLAQLTDADIAKISPSHEGIFGGGIGYVFADNRAKKLKEGDVGGYFLVQFT
;
A
#
# COMPACT_ATOMS: atom_id res chain seq x y z
N MET A 1 5.58 -17.01 14.55
CA MET A 1 6.48 -16.64 13.44
C MET A 1 6.48 -15.13 13.42
N GLU A 2 7.57 -14.50 13.85
CA GLU A 2 7.67 -13.04 13.85
C GLU A 2 7.73 -12.56 12.40
N ASP A 3 6.88 -11.59 12.06
CA ASP A 3 6.84 -10.96 10.75
C ASP A 3 8.06 -10.04 10.64
N VAL A 4 9.17 -10.57 10.13
CA VAL A 4 10.49 -9.90 10.08
C VAL A 4 10.43 -8.58 9.31
N ASP A 5 9.43 -8.44 8.43
CA ASP A 5 9.23 -7.26 7.59
C ASP A 5 8.17 -6.30 8.15
N SER A 6 7.60 -6.55 9.33
CA SER A 6 6.60 -5.66 9.93
C SER A 6 7.21 -4.28 10.24
N GLY A 7 6.67 -3.24 9.61
CA GLY A 7 7.21 -1.88 9.71
C GLY A 7 8.43 -1.59 8.82
N ALA A 8 8.93 -2.55 8.04
CA ALA A 8 10.01 -2.31 7.07
C ALA A 8 9.50 -1.51 5.86
N GLY A 9 10.29 -0.51 5.44
CA GLY A 9 10.03 0.37 4.28
C GLY A 9 10.34 -0.27 2.93
N ILE A 10 9.96 -1.53 2.74
CA ILE A 10 10.15 -2.31 1.50
C ILE A 10 8.82 -2.60 0.84
N SER A 11 8.81 -2.93 -0.45
CA SER A 11 7.58 -3.44 -1.08
C SER A 11 7.20 -4.78 -0.48
N LYS A 12 5.95 -4.91 -0.05
CA LYS A 12 5.43 -6.12 0.59
C LYS A 12 3.92 -6.21 0.50
N ALA A 13 3.41 -7.45 0.58
CA ALA A 13 2.00 -7.74 0.72
C ALA A 13 1.67 -8.11 2.17
N LEU A 14 0.57 -7.57 2.69
CA LEU A 14 0.09 -7.80 4.06
C LEU A 14 1.14 -7.43 5.14
N GLY A 15 0.80 -7.68 6.41
CA GLY A 15 1.63 -7.31 7.55
C GLY A 15 1.39 -5.86 8.00
N ARG A 16 2.38 -5.25 8.66
CA ARG A 16 2.28 -3.85 9.14
C ARG A 16 2.88 -2.87 8.13
N PRO A 17 2.11 -1.87 7.67
CA PRO A 17 2.64 -0.82 6.79
C PRO A 17 3.76 -0.03 7.49
N ALA A 18 4.74 0.39 6.71
CA ALA A 18 5.74 1.37 7.12
C ALA A 18 5.27 2.76 6.69
N TRP A 19 5.01 3.66 7.64
CA TRP A 19 4.50 5.00 7.36
C TRP A 19 5.65 6.00 7.17
N LEU A 20 5.60 6.78 6.10
CA LEU A 20 6.56 7.90 5.89
C LEU A 20 6.15 9.14 6.67
N GLN A 21 4.85 9.34 6.85
CA GLN A 21 4.25 10.44 7.60
C GLN A 21 3.44 9.87 8.76
N ASP A 22 2.50 10.66 9.29
CA ASP A 22 1.59 10.19 10.33
C ASP A 22 0.85 8.91 9.88
N PRO A 23 0.77 7.89 10.75
CA PRO A 23 0.03 6.67 10.46
C PRO A 23 -1.42 6.95 10.09
N LEU A 24 -1.91 6.31 9.03
CA LEU A 24 -3.33 6.33 8.74
C LEU A 24 -4.06 5.34 9.67
N TYR A 25 -4.94 5.87 10.52
CA TYR A 25 -5.87 5.08 11.31
C TYR A 25 -7.15 4.85 10.51
N GLU A 26 -7.12 3.81 9.67
CA GLU A 26 -8.26 3.50 8.81
C GLU A 26 -9.42 2.85 9.57
N SER A 27 -10.64 3.05 9.05
CA SER A 27 -11.82 2.33 9.49
C SER A 27 -11.58 0.81 9.45
N PRO A 28 -12.13 0.02 10.41
CA PRO A 28 -12.10 -1.45 10.36
C PRO A 28 -12.71 -2.05 9.08
N ARG A 29 -13.38 -1.23 8.26
CA ARG A 29 -13.86 -1.58 6.92
C ARG A 29 -12.72 -2.02 5.99
N TYR A 30 -11.54 -1.43 6.10
CA TYR A 30 -10.43 -1.69 5.19
C TYR A 30 -9.29 -2.41 5.89
N TYR A 31 -8.54 -3.19 5.12
CA TYR A 31 -7.32 -3.82 5.58
C TYR A 31 -6.18 -3.50 4.64
N PHE A 32 -4.98 -3.40 5.22
CA PHE A 32 -3.75 -3.21 4.46
C PHE A 32 -3.50 -4.42 3.55
N LEU A 33 -3.42 -4.18 2.23
CA LEU A 33 -3.18 -5.23 1.25
C LEU A 33 -1.72 -5.27 0.82
N ALA A 34 -1.13 -4.11 0.50
CA ALA A 34 0.25 -4.02 0.05
C ALA A 34 0.81 -2.60 0.18
N GLN A 35 2.14 -2.49 0.24
CA GLN A 35 2.85 -1.24 -0.02
C GLN A 35 3.89 -1.45 -1.12
N LEU A 36 4.17 -0.39 -1.87
CA LEU A 36 5.10 -0.37 -3.00
C LEU A 36 6.03 0.84 -2.86
N THR A 37 7.33 0.61 -2.98
CA THR A 37 8.32 1.69 -2.99
C THR A 37 8.54 2.20 -4.42
N ASP A 38 8.84 3.49 -4.55
CA ASP A 38 9.16 4.10 -5.84
C ASP A 38 10.38 3.42 -6.51
N ALA A 39 11.36 2.98 -5.70
CA ALA A 39 12.54 2.25 -6.16
C ALA A 39 12.19 0.90 -6.80
N ASP A 40 11.26 0.15 -6.22
CA ASP A 40 10.82 -1.13 -6.80
C ASP A 40 10.00 -0.93 -8.08
N ILE A 41 9.22 0.16 -8.15
CA ILE A 41 8.51 0.55 -9.38
C ILE A 41 9.51 0.89 -10.49
N ALA A 42 10.51 1.74 -10.21
CA ALA A 42 11.53 2.11 -11.19
C ALA A 42 12.30 0.88 -11.72
N LYS A 43 12.54 -0.13 -10.87
CA LYS A 43 13.20 -1.37 -11.27
C LYS A 43 12.37 -2.21 -12.25
N ILE A 44 11.04 -2.27 -12.08
CA ILE A 44 10.15 -3.10 -12.89
C ILE A 44 9.63 -2.33 -14.12
N SER A 45 9.39 -1.03 -13.97
CA SER A 45 8.87 -0.15 -15.00
C SER A 45 9.61 1.20 -14.97
N PRO A 46 10.81 1.26 -15.57
CA PRO A 46 11.63 2.48 -15.55
C PRO A 46 10.94 3.73 -16.10
N SER A 47 9.97 3.57 -17.01
CA SER A 47 9.17 4.69 -17.52
C SER A 47 8.27 5.36 -16.47
N HIS A 48 8.08 4.73 -15.32
CA HIS A 48 7.28 5.23 -14.19
C HIS A 48 8.15 5.56 -12.97
N GLU A 49 9.46 5.73 -13.15
CA GLU A 49 10.33 6.24 -12.09
C GLU A 49 9.80 7.59 -11.58
N GLY A 50 9.75 7.76 -10.25
CA GLY A 50 9.25 8.99 -9.63
C GLY A 50 7.74 9.07 -9.55
N ILE A 51 6.97 8.05 -9.94
CA ILE A 51 5.50 8.11 -9.95
C ILE A 51 4.91 8.29 -8.53
N PHE A 52 5.64 7.87 -7.49
CA PHE A 52 5.26 8.13 -6.09
C PHE A 52 6.00 9.32 -5.48
N GLY A 53 6.75 10.09 -6.28
CA GLY A 53 7.52 11.25 -5.81
C GLY A 53 8.61 10.87 -4.80
N GLY A 54 9.27 9.72 -4.98
CA GLY A 54 10.22 9.17 -4.01
C GLY A 54 9.57 8.59 -2.74
N GLY A 55 8.24 8.51 -2.72
CA GLY A 55 7.45 8.06 -1.58
C GLY A 55 7.11 6.57 -1.58
N ILE A 56 6.05 6.24 -0.83
CA ILE A 56 5.48 4.89 -0.72
C ILE A 56 4.01 4.94 -1.12
N GLY A 57 3.61 4.02 -2.01
CA GLY A 57 2.23 3.76 -2.34
C GLY A 57 1.65 2.66 -1.46
N TYR A 58 0.43 2.84 -0.95
CA TYR A 58 -0.26 1.88 -0.09
C TYR A 58 -1.61 1.49 -0.69
N VAL A 59 -1.87 0.19 -0.73
CA VAL A 59 -3.11 -0.41 -1.21
C VAL A 59 -3.90 -0.92 -0.01
N PHE A 60 -5.14 -0.45 0.11
CA PHE A 60 -6.10 -0.91 1.10
C PHE A 60 -7.29 -1.55 0.40
N ALA A 61 -7.72 -2.70 0.88
CA ALA A 61 -8.87 -3.42 0.35
C ALA A 61 -10.03 -3.39 1.34
N ASP A 62 -11.26 -3.31 0.84
CA ASP A 62 -12.48 -3.44 1.65
C ASP A 62 -12.59 -4.90 2.11
N ASN A 63 -12.79 -5.12 3.41
CA ASN A 63 -13.01 -6.44 4.00
C ASN A 63 -14.22 -7.17 3.39
N ARG A 64 -15.12 -6.44 2.74
CA ARG A 64 -16.30 -6.96 2.06
C ARG A 64 -16.11 -7.15 0.56
N ALA A 65 -14.89 -7.01 0.03
CA ALA A 65 -14.60 -7.10 -1.40
C ALA A 65 -15.19 -8.37 -2.07
N LYS A 66 -15.21 -9.51 -1.36
CA LYS A 66 -15.82 -10.76 -1.84
C LYS A 66 -17.33 -10.70 -2.09
N LYS A 67 -18.02 -9.70 -1.54
CA LYS A 67 -19.47 -9.49 -1.67
C LYS A 67 -19.82 -8.32 -2.61
N LEU A 68 -18.80 -7.64 -3.13
CA LEU A 68 -18.98 -6.52 -4.03
C LEU A 68 -19.31 -7.02 -5.43
N LYS A 69 -20.01 -6.18 -6.19
CA LYS A 69 -20.32 -6.38 -7.60
C LYS A 69 -19.30 -5.64 -8.46
N GLU A 70 -19.29 -5.98 -9.75
CA GLU A 70 -18.53 -5.20 -10.72
C GLU A 70 -18.95 -3.73 -10.69
N GLY A 71 -17.96 -2.83 -10.69
CA GLY A 71 -18.17 -1.38 -10.56
C GLY A 71 -18.19 -0.85 -9.12
N ASP A 72 -18.29 -1.72 -8.11
CA ASP A 72 -18.19 -1.30 -6.71
C ASP A 72 -16.73 -0.99 -6.32
N VAL A 73 -16.57 -0.03 -5.41
CA VAL A 73 -15.26 0.34 -4.87
C VAL A 73 -14.76 -0.74 -3.92
N GLY A 74 -13.76 -1.50 -4.36
CA GLY A 74 -13.14 -2.60 -3.62
C GLY A 74 -12.06 -2.21 -2.61
N GLY A 75 -11.73 -0.93 -2.51
CA GLY A 75 -10.58 -0.45 -1.75
C GLY A 75 -10.15 0.93 -2.22
N TYR A 76 -8.97 1.34 -1.79
CA TYR A 76 -8.36 2.58 -2.25
C TYR A 76 -6.83 2.46 -2.27
N PHE A 77 -6.22 3.40 -2.98
CA PHE A 77 -4.79 3.56 -3.08
C PHE A 77 -4.43 4.97 -2.63
N LEU A 78 -3.37 5.10 -1.84
CA LEU A 78 -2.82 6.40 -1.45
C LEU A 78 -1.31 6.39 -1.55
N VAL A 79 -0.72 7.57 -1.69
CA VAL A 79 0.73 7.77 -1.70
C VAL A 79 1.09 8.73 -0.57
N GLN A 80 2.08 8.37 0.24
CA GLN A 80 2.78 9.33 1.10
C GLN A 80 4.13 9.64 0.46
N PHE A 81 4.49 10.92 0.43
CA PHE A 81 5.76 11.43 -0.08
C PHE A 81 6.25 12.57 0.83
N THR A 82 7.52 12.94 0.71
CA THR A 82 8.15 14.00 1.51
C THR A 82 8.23 15.30 0.75
#